data_AF-E8UBU8-F1
#
_entry.id   AF-E8UBU8-F1
#
_cell.length_a   1.000
_cell.length_b   1.000
_cell.length_c   1.000
_cell.angle_alpha   90.00
_cell.angle_beta   90.00
_cell.angle_gamma   90.00
#
_symmetry.space_group_name_H-M   'P 1'
#
loop_
_entity.id
_entity.type
_entity.pdbx_description
1 polymer ?
#
loop_
_entity_poly.entity_id
_entity_poly.type
_entity_poly.pdbx_seq_one_letter_code
_entity_poly.pdbx_strand_id
1 'polypeptide(L)'
;MERIGLFIDGANVYAAAKRLGWNFDHRKILEHFAGYGRLYNAFYYTAVPTPVDDKQKRFIDALTYMGYTVRTKMLRENTDEHGDTHRRANLDILLVTDLLATADLYDTAILLTGDGDFERPVEVLRAKGKRVIVASIPEMTSYELRNAADAYVDFKDIRGDVERPGYRLPSEGRGGETRPFYVNAALDEDDR
;
A
#
# COMPACT_ATOMS: atom_id res chain seq x y z
N MET A 1 -13.06 19.77 11.85
CA MET A 1 -12.07 19.41 10.82
C MET A 1 -12.19 17.92 10.60
N GLU A 2 -12.34 17.49 9.35
CA GLU A 2 -12.52 16.07 8.99
C GLU A 2 -11.29 15.26 9.40
N ARG A 3 -11.49 14.08 10.01
CA ARG A 3 -10.41 13.17 10.43
C ARG A 3 -10.15 12.13 9.35
N ILE A 4 -8.89 11.94 9.00
CA ILE A 4 -8.49 11.04 7.92
C ILE A 4 -7.71 9.85 8.47
N GLY A 5 -8.15 8.64 8.11
CA GLY A 5 -7.39 7.41 8.28
C GLY A 5 -6.77 6.99 6.95
N LEU A 6 -5.45 6.88 6.90
CA LEU A 6 -4.72 6.43 5.72
C LEU A 6 -4.31 4.97 5.89
N PHE A 7 -4.61 4.12 4.93
CA PHE A 7 -4.32 2.68 4.98
C PHE A 7 -3.59 2.27 3.71
N ILE A 8 -2.31 1.89 3.86
CA ILE A 8 -1.40 1.71 2.73
C ILE A 8 -0.96 0.27 2.63
N ASP A 9 -1.42 -0.42 1.59
CA ASP A 9 -0.84 -1.69 1.19
C ASP A 9 0.50 -1.43 0.48
N GLY A 10 1.59 -1.77 1.16
CA GLY A 10 2.92 -1.56 0.64
C GLY A 10 3.24 -2.37 -0.61
N ALA A 11 2.64 -3.55 -0.78
CA ALA A 11 2.82 -4.37 -1.96
C ALA A 11 2.15 -3.74 -3.18
N ASN A 12 0.90 -3.30 -3.04
CA ASN A 12 0.16 -2.59 -4.10
C ASN A 12 0.84 -1.26 -4.49
N VAL A 13 1.26 -0.44 -3.52
CA VAL A 13 1.97 0.82 -3.80
C VAL A 13 3.31 0.57 -4.53
N TYR A 14 4.05 -0.47 -4.13
CA TYR A 14 5.29 -0.83 -4.81
C TYR A 14 5.05 -1.29 -6.25
N ALA A 15 4.05 -2.13 -6.47
CA ALA A 15 3.69 -2.60 -7.80
C ALA A 15 3.22 -1.44 -8.70
N ALA A 16 2.46 -0.50 -8.16
CA ALA A 16 2.09 0.73 -8.87
C ALA A 16 3.33 1.56 -9.24
N ALA A 17 4.28 1.77 -8.33
CA ALA A 17 5.54 2.46 -8.61
C ALA A 17 6.33 1.80 -9.76
N LYS A 18 6.40 0.45 -9.75
CA LYS A 18 7.06 -0.32 -10.83
C LYS A 18 6.38 -0.09 -12.18
N ARG A 19 5.04 -0.12 -12.25
CA ARG A 19 4.28 0.13 -13.48
C ARG A 19 4.41 1.59 -13.96
N LEU A 20 4.50 2.53 -13.04
CA LEU A 20 4.59 3.96 -13.31
C LEU A 20 5.99 4.44 -13.74
N GLY A 21 7.04 3.69 -13.42
CA GLY A 21 8.41 4.07 -13.76
C GLY A 21 9.08 5.07 -12.80
N TRP A 22 8.40 5.46 -11.72
CA TRP A 22 8.88 6.37 -10.68
C TRP A 22 8.48 5.87 -9.29
N ASN A 23 9.01 6.50 -8.23
CA ASN A 23 8.84 6.01 -6.86
C ASN A 23 8.26 7.07 -5.92
N PHE A 24 7.51 6.63 -4.93
CA PHE A 24 6.84 7.51 -3.99
C PHE A 24 7.79 8.05 -2.93
N ASP A 25 7.60 9.31 -2.55
CA ASP A 25 8.10 9.84 -1.30
C ASP A 25 7.04 9.68 -0.22
N HIS A 26 7.29 8.79 0.74
CA HIS A 26 6.33 8.49 1.81
C HIS A 26 6.03 9.69 2.71
N ARG A 27 6.92 10.68 2.84
CA ARG A 27 6.60 11.90 3.57
C ARG A 27 5.62 12.75 2.76
N LYS A 28 5.85 12.87 1.46
CA LYS A 28 4.94 13.60 0.58
C LYS A 28 3.56 12.96 0.47
N ILE A 29 3.46 11.62 0.52
CA ILE A 29 2.17 10.93 0.64
C ILE A 29 1.40 11.44 1.88
N LEU A 30 2.06 11.52 3.04
CA LEU A 30 1.43 12.04 4.26
C LEU A 30 1.00 13.50 4.08
N GLU A 31 1.87 14.34 3.53
CA GLU A 31 1.61 15.77 3.32
C GLU A 31 0.43 15.99 2.36
N HIS A 32 0.41 15.28 1.24
CA HIS A 32 -0.66 15.34 0.24
C HIS A 32 -2.01 14.96 0.88
N PHE A 33 -2.09 13.82 1.56
CA PHE A 33 -3.35 13.35 2.15
C PHE A 33 -3.75 14.12 3.43
N ALA A 34 -2.79 14.69 4.16
CA ALA A 34 -3.08 15.64 5.24
C ALA A 34 -3.65 16.97 4.73
N GLY A 35 -3.52 17.28 3.43
CA GLY A 35 -4.18 18.44 2.81
C GLY A 35 -5.71 18.34 2.81
N TYR A 36 -6.27 17.13 2.88
CA TYR A 36 -7.72 16.90 2.87
C TYR A 36 -8.37 17.05 4.26
N GLY A 37 -7.58 17.06 5.34
CA GLY A 37 -8.11 17.05 6.70
C GLY A 37 -7.06 16.75 7.76
N ARG A 38 -7.50 16.57 9.01
CA ARG A 38 -6.59 16.20 10.09
C ARG A 38 -6.29 14.70 10.02
N LEU A 39 -5.05 14.34 9.73
CA LEU A 39 -4.61 12.95 9.78
C LEU A 39 -4.78 12.40 11.22
N TYR A 40 -5.64 11.40 11.38
CA TYR A 40 -5.77 10.63 12.62
C TYR A 40 -4.61 9.65 12.74
N ASN A 41 -4.39 8.84 11.70
CA ASN A 41 -3.29 7.88 11.62
C ASN A 41 -3.00 7.51 10.15
N ALA A 42 -1.78 7.04 9.90
CA ALA A 42 -1.37 6.42 8.64
C ALA A 42 -0.78 5.03 8.91
N PHE A 43 -1.53 4.00 8.52
CA PHE A 43 -1.11 2.62 8.63
C PHE A 43 -0.38 2.17 7.37
N TYR A 44 0.76 1.50 7.55
CA TYR A 44 1.55 0.95 6.45
C TYR A 44 1.74 -0.55 6.63
N TYR A 45 1.24 -1.35 5.70
CA TYR A 45 1.26 -2.82 5.80
C TYR A 45 2.34 -3.38 4.88
N THR A 46 3.26 -4.19 5.42
CA THR A 46 4.33 -4.77 4.62
C THR A 46 4.83 -6.11 5.13
N ALA A 47 5.22 -6.99 4.23
CA ALA A 47 5.82 -8.26 4.58
C ALA A 47 7.35 -8.16 4.65
N VAL A 48 7.94 -8.87 5.62
CA VAL A 48 9.39 -8.89 5.85
C VAL A 48 9.93 -10.32 5.69
N PRO A 49 11.07 -10.52 5.01
CA PRO A 49 11.72 -11.82 4.89
C PRO A 49 12.31 -12.23 6.24
N THR A 50 12.65 -13.51 6.37
CA THR A 50 13.37 -14.02 7.54
C THR A 50 14.71 -14.60 7.08
N PRO A 51 15.86 -14.04 7.50
CA PRO A 51 16.03 -12.86 8.35
C PRO A 51 15.71 -11.55 7.62
N VAL A 52 15.30 -10.52 8.38
CA VAL A 52 15.09 -9.16 7.84
C VAL A 52 16.45 -8.53 7.52
N ASP A 53 16.63 -8.08 6.29
CA ASP A 53 17.85 -7.39 5.87
C ASP A 53 17.91 -5.93 6.34
N ASP A 54 19.11 -5.35 6.37
CA ASP A 54 19.33 -4.00 6.90
C ASP A 54 18.68 -2.91 6.04
N LYS A 55 18.46 -3.17 4.75
CA LYS A 55 17.81 -2.22 3.85
C LYS A 55 16.35 -2.08 4.24
N GLN A 56 15.68 -3.19 4.52
CA GLN A 56 14.29 -3.19 4.94
C GLN A 56 14.10 -2.67 6.37
N LYS A 57 15.02 -2.98 7.30
CA LYS A 57 15.01 -2.37 8.65
C LYS A 57 15.07 -0.84 8.58
N ARG A 58 16.05 -0.28 7.85
CA ARG A 58 16.18 1.17 7.67
C ARG A 58 14.93 1.79 7.05
N PHE A 59 14.28 1.06 6.15
CA PHE A 59 13.05 1.53 5.51
C PHE A 59 11.87 1.57 6.51
N ILE A 60 11.69 0.52 7.30
CA ILE A 60 10.67 0.47 8.37
C ILE A 60 10.92 1.56 9.43
N ASP A 61 12.18 1.75 9.82
CA ASP A 61 12.58 2.80 10.77
C ASP A 61 12.25 4.19 10.21
N ALA A 62 12.54 4.42 8.92
CA ALA A 62 12.23 5.68 8.26
C ALA A 62 10.73 5.96 8.22
N LEU A 63 9.89 4.96 7.90
CA LEU A 63 8.42 5.10 7.97
C LEU A 63 7.96 5.44 9.38
N THR A 64 8.47 4.72 10.38
CA THR A 64 8.11 4.94 11.78
C THR A 64 8.48 6.37 12.21
N TYR A 65 9.66 6.85 11.84
CA TYR A 65 10.11 8.22 12.12
C TYR A 65 9.28 9.29 11.38
N MET A 66 8.74 8.97 10.20
CA MET A 66 7.82 9.85 9.48
C MET A 66 6.42 9.92 10.13
N GLY A 67 6.10 9.02 11.06
CA GLY A 67 4.81 9.00 11.77
C GLY A 67 3.84 7.93 11.29
N TYR A 68 4.30 6.95 10.50
CA TYR A 68 3.48 5.80 10.14
C TYR A 68 3.36 4.80 11.30
N THR A 69 2.17 4.21 11.44
CA THR A 69 1.98 2.95 12.17
C THR A 69 2.31 1.78 11.24
N VAL A 70 3.52 1.26 11.31
CA VAL A 70 3.97 0.14 10.45
C VAL A 70 3.48 -1.19 11.00
N ARG A 71 2.79 -1.97 10.17
CA ARG A 71 2.35 -3.33 10.44
C ARG A 71 3.17 -4.31 9.60
N THR A 72 3.88 -5.22 10.25
CA THR A 72 4.73 -6.20 9.57
C THR A 72 4.25 -7.62 9.78
N LYS A 73 4.44 -8.47 8.75
CA LYS A 73 4.21 -9.91 8.83
C LYS A 73 5.38 -10.64 8.18
N MET A 74 5.81 -11.75 8.78
CA MET A 74 6.86 -12.58 8.18
C MET A 74 6.37 -13.18 6.87
N LEU A 75 7.20 -13.09 5.84
CA LEU A 75 7.01 -13.75 4.57
C LEU A 75 7.09 -15.26 4.80
N ARG A 76 6.07 -16.00 4.36
CA ARG A 76 6.15 -17.47 4.34
C ARG A 76 6.75 -17.88 3.01
N GLU A 77 7.82 -18.65 3.07
CA GLU A 77 8.43 -19.30 1.92
C GLU A 77 7.97 -20.76 1.93
N ASN A 78 7.26 -21.17 0.89
CA ASN A 78 6.90 -22.56 0.66
C ASN A 78 7.57 -22.99 -0.63
N THR A 79 8.48 -23.95 -0.54
CA THR A 79 9.06 -24.61 -1.72
C THR A 79 8.17 -25.79 -2.08
N ASP A 80 7.70 -25.84 -3.32
CA ASP A 80 6.91 -26.94 -3.82
C ASP A 80 7.78 -28.18 -4.12
N GLU A 81 7.14 -29.27 -4.56
CA GLU A 81 7.82 -30.53 -4.87
C GLU A 81 8.75 -30.44 -6.10
N HIS A 82 8.62 -29.39 -6.92
CA HIS A 82 9.45 -29.13 -8.11
C HIS A 82 10.65 -28.22 -7.81
N GLY A 83 10.76 -27.69 -6.58
CA GLY A 83 11.82 -26.78 -6.16
C GLY A 83 11.48 -25.30 -6.34
N ASP A 84 10.25 -24.98 -6.76
CA ASP A 84 9.78 -23.61 -6.93
C ASP A 84 9.39 -23.02 -5.57
N THR A 85 10.05 -21.91 -5.20
CA THR A 85 9.80 -21.25 -3.91
C THR A 85 8.75 -20.15 -4.06
N HIS A 86 7.55 -20.43 -3.56
CA HIS A 86 6.48 -19.46 -3.47
C HIS A 86 6.55 -18.66 -2.18
N ARG A 87 6.39 -17.35 -2.33
CA ARG A 87 6.47 -16.39 -1.24
C ARG A 87 5.11 -15.73 -1.06
N ARG A 88 4.45 -16.01 0.07
CA ARG A 88 3.11 -15.45 0.37
C ARG A 88 3.04 -14.91 1.80
N ALA A 89 2.51 -13.70 1.93
CA ALA A 89 2.11 -13.07 3.17
C ALA A 89 0.91 -12.18 2.86
N ASN A 90 -0.29 -12.70 3.05
CA ASN A 90 -1.51 -11.90 2.98
C ASN A 90 -1.59 -11.02 4.24
N LEU A 91 -1.64 -9.71 4.03
CA LEU A 91 -1.82 -8.66 5.04
C LEU A 91 -3.22 -8.06 5.01
N ASP A 92 -4.08 -8.47 4.08
CA ASP A 92 -5.39 -7.87 3.80
C ASP A 92 -6.31 -8.04 4.99
N ILE A 93 -6.31 -9.21 5.62
CA ILE A 93 -7.07 -9.44 6.87
C ILE A 93 -6.63 -8.45 7.96
N LEU A 94 -5.33 -8.18 8.08
CA LEU A 94 -4.81 -7.24 9.08
C LEU A 94 -5.23 -5.81 8.74
N LEU A 95 -5.14 -5.43 7.46
CA LEU A 95 -5.57 -4.13 6.96
C LEU A 95 -7.06 -3.91 7.22
N VAL A 96 -7.92 -4.86 6.79
CA VAL A 96 -9.37 -4.81 6.98
C VAL A 96 -9.73 -4.77 8.47
N THR A 97 -9.00 -5.50 9.31
CA THR A 97 -9.22 -5.47 10.76
C THR A 97 -8.94 -4.09 11.34
N ASP A 98 -7.76 -3.51 11.07
CA ASP A 98 -7.41 -2.16 11.54
C ASP A 98 -8.37 -1.10 10.94
N LEU A 99 -8.75 -1.24 9.66
CA LEU A 99 -9.71 -0.40 8.96
C LEU A 99 -11.07 -0.35 9.69
N LEU A 100 -11.68 -1.50 9.93
CA LEU A 100 -13.00 -1.57 10.55
C LEU A 100 -12.97 -1.30 12.06
N ALA A 101 -11.92 -1.72 12.77
CA ALA A 101 -11.78 -1.54 14.21
C ALA A 101 -11.52 -0.07 14.60
N THR A 102 -10.89 0.71 13.73
CA THR A 102 -10.61 2.14 13.96
C THR A 102 -11.65 3.07 13.34
N ALA A 103 -12.74 2.52 12.80
CA ALA A 103 -13.75 3.28 12.06
C ALA A 103 -14.31 4.49 12.83
N ASP A 104 -14.44 4.43 14.15
CA ASP A 104 -14.97 5.55 14.95
C ASP A 104 -13.97 6.70 15.15
N LEU A 105 -12.71 6.50 14.79
CA LEU A 105 -11.60 7.44 15.00
C LEU A 105 -11.33 8.34 13.79
N TYR A 106 -11.86 7.98 12.62
CA TYR A 106 -11.78 8.79 11.40
C TYR A 106 -13.17 8.99 10.78
N ASP A 107 -13.26 9.97 9.88
CA ASP A 107 -14.47 10.30 9.12
C ASP A 107 -14.31 9.86 7.65
N THR A 108 -13.10 10.03 7.10
CA THR A 108 -12.71 9.54 5.77
C THR A 108 -11.60 8.49 5.86
N ALA A 109 -11.79 7.36 5.16
CA ALA A 109 -10.73 6.37 4.91
C ALA A 109 -10.13 6.61 3.53
N ILE A 110 -8.79 6.59 3.45
CA ILE A 110 -8.05 6.60 2.19
C ILE A 110 -7.29 5.28 2.08
N LEU A 111 -7.65 4.47 1.09
CA LEU A 111 -7.09 3.15 0.83
C LEU A 111 -6.11 3.24 -0.35
N LEU A 112 -4.84 2.95 -0.10
CA LEU A 112 -3.83 2.82 -1.15
C LEU A 112 -3.68 1.34 -1.52
N THR A 113 -4.66 0.85 -2.28
CA THR A 113 -4.72 -0.51 -2.84
C THR A 113 -5.65 -0.50 -4.06
N GLY A 114 -5.44 -1.44 -4.98
CA GLY A 114 -6.34 -1.72 -6.10
C GLY A 114 -7.12 -3.03 -5.97
N ASP A 115 -6.96 -3.74 -4.86
CA ASP A 115 -7.46 -5.10 -4.67
C ASP A 115 -9.00 -5.16 -4.46
N GLY A 116 -9.67 -5.97 -5.29
CA GLY A 116 -11.12 -6.17 -5.26
C GLY A 116 -11.65 -6.73 -3.95
N ASP A 117 -10.83 -7.46 -3.17
CA ASP A 117 -11.22 -8.01 -1.87
C ASP A 117 -11.60 -6.92 -0.84
N PHE A 118 -11.24 -5.66 -1.11
CA PHE A 118 -11.63 -4.52 -0.29
C PHE A 118 -13.03 -3.97 -0.61
N GLU A 119 -13.71 -4.41 -1.68
CA GLU A 119 -15.06 -3.97 -2.03
C GLU A 119 -16.00 -4.08 -0.82
N ARG A 120 -16.09 -5.26 -0.22
CA ARG A 120 -17.02 -5.50 0.89
C ARG A 120 -16.69 -4.68 2.15
N PRO A 121 -15.42 -4.60 2.61
CA PRO A 121 -15.03 -3.64 3.66
C PRO A 121 -15.41 -2.19 3.36
N VAL A 122 -15.26 -1.73 2.11
CA VAL A 122 -15.64 -0.37 1.70
C VAL A 122 -17.14 -0.14 1.85
N GLU A 123 -17.99 -1.07 1.39
CA GLU A 123 -19.44 -0.98 1.57
C GLU A 123 -19.84 -0.90 3.05
N VAL A 124 -19.21 -1.70 3.91
CA VAL A 124 -19.46 -1.69 5.35
C VAL A 124 -19.10 -0.33 5.97
N LEU A 125 -17.98 0.27 5.57
CA LEU A 125 -17.61 1.61 6.04
C LEU A 125 -18.61 2.68 5.58
N ARG A 126 -19.06 2.62 4.33
CA ARG A 126 -20.05 3.54 3.78
C ARG A 126 -21.40 3.41 4.50
N ALA A 127 -21.82 2.18 4.82
CA ALA A 127 -23.00 1.94 5.64
C ALA A 127 -22.89 2.53 7.06
N LYS A 128 -21.66 2.70 7.57
CA LYS A 128 -21.35 3.40 8.82
C LYS A 128 -21.21 4.93 8.67
N GLY A 129 -21.54 5.48 7.49
CA GLY A 129 -21.45 6.90 7.19
C GLY A 129 -20.02 7.42 6.99
N LYS A 130 -19.05 6.54 6.75
CA LYS A 130 -17.68 6.94 6.42
C LYS A 130 -17.58 7.20 4.92
N ARG A 131 -16.79 8.19 4.55
CA ARG A 131 -16.39 8.40 3.16
C ARG A 131 -15.15 7.57 2.86
N VAL A 132 -15.10 6.94 1.70
CA VAL A 132 -13.98 6.10 1.29
C VAL A 132 -13.40 6.59 -0.03
N ILE A 133 -12.09 6.82 -0.03
CA ILE A 133 -11.30 7.20 -1.20
C ILE A 133 -10.33 6.06 -1.50
N VAL A 134 -10.32 5.60 -2.74
CA VAL A 134 -9.33 4.63 -3.22
C VAL A 134 -8.27 5.36 -4.04
N ALA A 135 -6.99 5.11 -3.76
CA ALA A 135 -5.87 5.69 -4.49
C ALA A 135 -4.98 4.59 -5.04
N SER A 136 -4.87 4.51 -6.36
CA SER A 136 -4.08 3.48 -7.07
C SER A 136 -3.84 3.92 -8.52
N ILE A 137 -3.39 3.02 -9.39
CA ILE A 137 -3.48 3.21 -10.84
C ILE A 137 -4.64 2.39 -11.42
N PRO A 138 -5.37 2.91 -12.43
CA PRO A 138 -6.56 2.25 -12.95
C PRO A 138 -6.32 0.81 -13.41
N GLU A 139 -5.14 0.56 -13.97
CA GLU A 139 -4.75 -0.76 -14.49
C GLU A 139 -4.45 -1.79 -13.38
N MET A 140 -4.30 -1.36 -12.13
CA MET A 140 -4.15 -2.24 -10.96
C MET A 140 -5.44 -2.35 -10.14
N THR A 141 -6.51 -1.64 -10.52
CA THR A 141 -7.69 -1.48 -9.65
C THR A 141 -8.86 -2.29 -10.18
N SER A 142 -9.41 -3.18 -9.35
CA SER A 142 -10.67 -3.88 -9.65
C SER A 142 -11.81 -2.90 -9.92
N TYR A 143 -12.66 -3.27 -10.88
CA TYR A 143 -13.85 -2.48 -11.22
C TYR A 143 -14.81 -2.38 -10.03
N GLU A 144 -15.00 -3.47 -9.30
CA GLU A 144 -15.86 -3.62 -8.14
C GLU A 144 -15.43 -2.67 -7.01
N LEU A 145 -14.14 -2.68 -6.64
CA LEU A 145 -13.61 -1.76 -5.64
C LEU A 145 -13.82 -0.30 -6.06
N ARG A 146 -13.53 0.02 -7.33
CA ARG A 146 -13.69 1.38 -7.85
C ARG A 146 -15.15 1.83 -7.83
N ASN A 147 -16.09 0.93 -8.12
CA ASN A 147 -17.52 1.19 -8.06
C ASN A 147 -18.02 1.37 -6.61
N ALA A 148 -17.45 0.64 -5.66
CA ALA A 148 -17.84 0.72 -4.25
C ALA A 148 -17.36 2.01 -3.56
N ALA A 149 -16.23 2.59 -3.98
CA ALA A 149 -15.63 3.78 -3.39
C ALA A 149 -16.41 5.08 -3.71
N ASP A 150 -16.32 6.08 -2.82
CA ASP A 150 -16.95 7.39 -3.04
C ASP A 150 -16.10 8.30 -3.95
N ALA A 151 -14.79 8.09 -3.99
CA ALA A 151 -13.88 8.77 -4.89
C ALA A 151 -12.67 7.90 -5.24
N TYR A 152 -12.08 8.20 -6.38
CA TYR A 152 -10.88 7.53 -6.88
C TYR A 152 -9.80 8.55 -7.20
N VAL A 153 -8.56 8.30 -6.76
CA VAL A 153 -7.38 9.11 -7.03
C VAL A 153 -6.40 8.29 -7.85
N ASP A 154 -6.13 8.72 -9.08
CA ASP A 154 -5.06 8.13 -9.88
C ASP A 154 -3.70 8.66 -9.40
N PHE A 155 -2.77 7.75 -9.09
CA PHE A 155 -1.40 8.14 -8.74
C PHE A 155 -0.71 8.96 -9.84
N LYS A 156 -1.12 8.83 -11.10
CA LYS A 156 -0.61 9.66 -12.21
C LYS A 156 -0.99 11.13 -12.03
N ASP A 157 -2.19 11.42 -11.52
CA ASP A 157 -2.70 12.78 -11.37
C ASP A 157 -2.01 13.53 -10.23
N ILE A 158 -1.58 12.82 -9.19
CA ILE A 158 -0.92 13.39 -8.01
C ILE A 158 0.61 13.26 -8.05
N ARG A 159 1.20 12.80 -9.16
CA ARG A 159 2.64 12.54 -9.28
C ARG A 159 3.49 13.71 -8.79
N GLY A 160 3.17 14.93 -9.21
CA GLY A 160 3.92 16.13 -8.83
C GLY A 160 4.01 16.34 -7.31
N ASP A 161 2.96 15.90 -6.60
CA ASP A 161 2.86 16.04 -5.16
C ASP A 161 3.50 14.89 -4.40
N VAL A 162 3.58 13.68 -4.96
CA VAL A 162 4.00 12.48 -4.21
C VAL A 162 5.27 11.79 -4.71
N GLU A 163 5.83 12.19 -5.86
CA GLU A 163 7.05 11.59 -6.41
C GLU A 163 8.29 11.94 -5.58
N ARG A 164 9.15 10.94 -5.35
CA ARG A 164 10.50 11.12 -4.83
C ARG A 164 11.40 11.73 -5.91
N PRO A 165 11.92 12.96 -5.73
CA PRO A 165 12.75 13.61 -6.73
C PRO A 165 14.03 12.80 -7.00
N GLY A 166 14.39 12.65 -8.28
CA GLY A 166 15.68 12.08 -8.69
C GLY A 166 15.83 10.56 -8.50
N TYR A 167 14.80 9.84 -8.07
CA TYR A 167 14.83 8.38 -8.02
C TYR A 167 14.52 7.81 -9.41
N ARG A 168 15.47 7.09 -9.99
CA ARG A 168 15.23 6.19 -11.13
C ARG A 168 15.15 4.76 -10.61
N LEU A 169 14.19 3.97 -11.11
CA LEU A 169 14.15 2.54 -10.82
C LEU A 169 15.50 1.90 -11.22
N PRO A 170 16.03 0.92 -10.46
CA PRO A 170 17.31 0.27 -10.76
C PRO A 170 17.41 -0.46 -12.11
N SER A 171 16.40 -0.38 -12.98
CA SER A 171 16.26 -1.21 -14.18
C SER A 171 17.01 -0.71 -15.44
N GLU A 172 17.88 0.30 -15.35
CA GLU A 172 18.71 0.72 -16.50
C GLU A 172 20.23 0.54 -16.31
N GLY A 173 20.68 -0.36 -15.45
CA GLY A 173 22.10 -0.75 -15.49
C GLY A 173 22.60 -1.51 -14.28
N ARG A 174 22.51 -2.83 -14.34
CA ARG A 174 23.42 -3.87 -13.80
C ARG A 174 22.59 -5.09 -13.42
N GLY A 175 22.93 -6.23 -14.02
CA GLY A 175 22.43 -7.56 -13.64
C GLY A 175 22.94 -8.00 -12.28
N GLY A 176 22.58 -7.25 -11.23
CA GLY A 176 22.75 -7.63 -9.84
C GLY A 176 21.40 -7.59 -9.15
N GLU A 177 21.07 -8.68 -8.44
CA GLU A 177 19.85 -8.86 -7.64
C GLU A 177 19.65 -7.72 -6.63
N THR A 178 19.12 -6.59 -7.08
CA THR A 178 18.73 -5.49 -6.18
C THR A 178 17.38 -5.84 -5.61
N ARG A 179 17.38 -6.54 -4.46
CA ARG A 179 16.18 -6.80 -3.69
C ARG A 179 15.44 -5.47 -3.42
N PRO A 180 14.14 -5.35 -3.72
CA PRO A 180 13.38 -4.15 -3.43
C PRO A 180 13.40 -3.82 -1.92
N PHE A 181 13.01 -2.60 -1.53
CA PHE A 181 12.88 -2.22 -0.11
C PHE A 181 11.77 -3.01 0.62
N TYR A 182 11.01 -3.80 -0.14
CA TYR A 182 9.90 -4.62 0.29
C TYR A 182 10.03 -5.98 -0.37
N VAL A 183 9.55 -7.01 0.31
CA VAL A 183 9.50 -8.36 -0.25
C VAL A 183 8.06 -8.67 -0.62
N ASN A 184 7.83 -8.91 -1.91
CA ASN A 184 6.52 -9.28 -2.44
C ASN A 184 6.07 -10.61 -1.82
N ALA A 185 4.92 -10.60 -1.16
CA ALA A 185 3.99 -11.70 -1.34
C ALA A 185 3.49 -11.54 -2.78
N ALA A 186 3.65 -12.54 -3.64
CA ALA A 186 3.28 -12.41 -5.05
C ALA A 186 1.85 -11.82 -5.18
N LEU A 187 1.73 -10.67 -5.84
CA LEU A 187 0.52 -10.37 -6.59
C LEU A 187 0.61 -11.35 -7.76
N ASP A 188 -0.23 -12.39 -7.76
CA ASP A 188 -0.21 -13.42 -8.79
C ASP A 188 -0.25 -12.73 -10.17
N GLU A 189 0.70 -13.04 -11.07
CA GLU A 189 0.79 -12.49 -12.42
C GLU A 189 -0.24 -13.11 -13.40
N ASP A 190 -1.34 -13.67 -12.88
CA ASP A 190 -2.23 -14.56 -13.64
C ASP A 190 -3.72 -14.15 -13.63
N ASP A 191 -4.00 -12.85 -13.57
CA ASP A 191 -5.26 -12.31 -14.11
C ASP A 191 -4.97 -11.59 -15.43
N ARG A 192 -4.99 -12.39 -16.51
CA ARG A 192 -5.08 -11.92 -17.90
C ARG A 192 -6.52 -11.82 -18.35
#